data_AF-A0A3D3L5U1-F1
#
_entry.id   AF-A0A3D3L5U1-F1
#
_cell.length_a   1.000
_cell.length_b   1.000
_cell.length_c   1.000
_cell.angle_alpha   90.00
_cell.angle_beta   90.00
_cell.angle_gamma   90.00
#
_symmetry.space_group_name_H-M   'P 1'
#
loop_
_entity.id
_entity.type
_entity.pdbx_description
1 polymer ?
#
loop_
_entity_poly.entity_id
_entity_poly.type
_entity_poly.pdbx_seq_one_letter_code
_entity_poly.pdbx_strand_id
1 'polypeptide(L)'
;MKDLYEILGVDNTASAEEIKRAYRKIAMKYHPDKNPGNKEAEQQFKESAEAYSVLSDKQKRGQYDQFGHAGVGMGQQGGGFGGDVHMSMDDIFSQFSDIFGGHNPFQDIFGGSTRQSSHVRKAKDLRVSIEVDFSDILHGTEKKIRIKRFEVCTTCDGNGAKPGTTPSQCRHCGGNGQVQRMSQSFFGQSVVVSDCPVCRGEGVLNEHPCRDCSGRGIIRKTATIKISVPKGVSTGNYMTLSKEGNKGGKGIEPGDLVVYFEEKEHPFFIRHGLDIFIEAQVPISWAVLGGTIDVPTIDGKASLKIPDGIQSGQILRMRGKGFPKLRGGQKGDQLVRIQVSTPKSLSKKEKDLFSELASLNGKLKPKFNKVDF
;
A
#
# COMPACT_ATOMS: atom_id res chain seq x y z
N MET A 1 24.33 -26.75 -31.82
CA MET A 1 23.37 -26.49 -30.72
C MET A 1 23.13 -27.83 -30.05
N LYS A 2 23.35 -27.95 -28.74
CA LYS A 2 23.07 -29.21 -28.03
C LYS A 2 21.55 -29.43 -27.96
N ASP A 3 21.11 -30.69 -27.91
CA ASP A 3 19.70 -31.00 -27.69
C ASP A 3 19.30 -30.59 -26.25
N LEU A 4 18.16 -29.94 -26.09
CA LEU A 4 17.63 -29.54 -24.78
C LEU A 4 17.42 -30.75 -23.84
N TYR A 5 17.09 -31.92 -24.39
CA TYR A 5 16.97 -33.16 -23.63
C TYR A 5 18.33 -33.65 -23.11
N GLU A 6 19.37 -33.56 -23.94
CA GLU A 6 20.74 -33.92 -23.56
C GLU A 6 21.31 -32.95 -22.51
N ILE A 7 21.00 -31.65 -22.60
CA ILE A 7 21.40 -30.65 -21.61
C ILE A 7 20.83 -31.01 -20.23
N LEU A 8 19.57 -31.45 -20.16
CA LEU A 8 18.95 -31.89 -18.91
C LEU A 8 19.31 -33.34 -18.55
N GLY A 9 19.95 -34.09 -19.44
CA GLY A 9 20.29 -35.50 -19.24
C GLY A 9 19.06 -36.41 -19.12
N VAL A 10 18.00 -36.10 -19.88
CA VAL A 10 16.75 -36.86 -19.91
C VAL A 10 16.43 -37.35 -21.32
N ASP A 11 15.63 -38.40 -21.42
CA ASP A 11 15.15 -38.93 -22.70
C ASP A 11 14.08 -38.01 -23.32
N ASN A 12 13.93 -38.00 -24.65
CA ASN A 12 12.94 -37.18 -25.34
C ASN A 12 11.48 -37.59 -25.00
N THR A 13 11.29 -38.81 -24.51
CA THR A 13 10.01 -39.32 -23.98
C THR A 13 9.75 -38.95 -22.51
N ALA A 14 10.68 -38.26 -21.84
CA ALA A 14 10.58 -37.95 -20.42
C ALA A 14 9.31 -37.16 -20.07
N SER A 15 8.68 -37.52 -18.97
CA SER A 15 7.53 -36.81 -18.40
C SER A 15 7.92 -35.42 -17.87
N ALA A 16 6.94 -34.54 -17.72
CA ALA A 16 7.18 -33.20 -17.15
C ALA A 16 7.81 -33.26 -15.75
N GLU A 17 7.46 -34.27 -14.95
CA GLU A 17 8.02 -34.50 -13.61
C GLU A 17 9.49 -34.94 -13.66
N GLU A 18 9.87 -35.76 -14.64
CA GLU A 18 11.26 -36.19 -14.85
C GLU A 18 12.14 -35.03 -15.32
N ILE A 19 11.64 -34.21 -16.25
CA ILE A 19 12.31 -32.98 -16.71
C ILE A 19 12.52 -32.02 -15.53
N LYS A 20 11.50 -31.80 -14.69
CA LYS A 20 11.59 -30.97 -13.49
C LYS A 20 12.54 -31.53 -12.44
N ARG A 21 12.63 -32.86 -12.32
CA ARG A 21 13.57 -33.51 -11.40
C ARG A 21 15.01 -33.38 -11.88
N ALA A 22 15.24 -33.56 -13.17
CA ALA A 22 16.56 -33.45 -13.79
C ALA A 22 17.10 -32.02 -13.72
N TYR A 23 16.28 -31.02 -14.06
CA TYR A 23 16.64 -29.61 -13.93
C TYR A 23 17.03 -29.26 -12.48
N ARG A 24 16.24 -29.69 -11.48
CA ARG A 24 16.57 -29.48 -10.06
C ARG A 24 17.93 -30.06 -9.66
N LYS A 25 18.28 -31.24 -10.16
CA LYS A 25 19.56 -31.89 -9.86
C LYS A 25 20.74 -31.09 -10.43
N ILE A 26 20.59 -30.56 -11.64
CA ILE A 26 21.61 -29.75 -12.30
C ILE A 26 21.70 -28.36 -11.65
N ALA A 27 20.57 -27.72 -11.39
CA ALA A 27 20.48 -26.43 -10.72
C ALA A 27 21.13 -26.44 -9.33
N MET A 28 20.93 -27.51 -8.53
CA MET A 28 21.58 -27.65 -7.23
C MET A 28 23.08 -27.94 -7.33
N LYS A 29 23.53 -28.61 -8.41
CA LYS A 29 24.94 -28.95 -8.63
C LYS A 29 25.76 -27.74 -9.07
N TYR A 30 25.18 -26.91 -9.94
CA TYR A 30 25.85 -25.76 -10.55
C TYR A 30 25.36 -24.41 -10.01
N HIS A 31 24.68 -24.40 -8.86
CA HIS A 31 24.21 -23.17 -8.22
C HIS A 31 25.38 -22.19 -7.95
N PRO A 32 25.25 -20.89 -8.27
CA PRO A 32 26.28 -19.88 -8.03
C PRO A 32 26.78 -19.82 -6.58
N ASP A 33 25.88 -19.90 -5.59
CA ASP A 33 26.28 -19.92 -4.17
C ASP A 33 27.17 -21.10 -3.78
N LYS A 34 27.02 -22.25 -4.47
CA LYS A 34 27.86 -23.44 -4.21
C LYS A 34 29.12 -23.47 -5.07
N ASN A 35 29.16 -22.67 -6.14
CA ASN A 35 30.26 -22.62 -7.11
C ASN A 35 30.66 -21.16 -7.40
N PRO A 36 31.03 -20.36 -6.39
CA PRO A 36 31.31 -18.95 -6.57
C PRO A 36 32.52 -18.76 -7.50
N GLY A 37 32.38 -17.94 -8.54
CA GLY A 37 33.45 -17.60 -9.48
C GLY A 37 33.79 -18.69 -10.51
N ASN A 38 33.06 -19.80 -10.56
CA ASN A 38 33.28 -20.84 -11.56
C ASN A 38 32.46 -20.58 -12.83
N LYS A 39 33.14 -20.11 -13.88
CA LYS A 39 32.51 -19.77 -15.19
C LYS A 39 31.90 -20.99 -15.90
N GLU A 40 32.44 -22.18 -15.71
CA GLU A 40 31.91 -23.40 -16.33
C GLU A 40 30.60 -23.85 -15.65
N ALA A 41 30.53 -23.72 -14.32
CA ALA A 41 29.30 -23.98 -13.58
C ALA A 41 28.20 -22.97 -13.95
N GLU A 42 28.57 -21.70 -14.08
CA GLU A 42 27.66 -20.64 -14.53
C GLU A 42 27.09 -20.92 -15.93
N GLN A 43 27.94 -21.33 -16.87
CA GLN A 43 27.53 -21.67 -18.23
C GLN A 43 26.58 -22.89 -18.26
N GLN A 44 26.91 -23.95 -17.52
CA GLN A 44 26.05 -25.14 -17.39
C GLN A 44 24.70 -24.82 -16.75
N PHE A 45 24.68 -23.92 -15.77
CA PHE A 45 23.45 -23.46 -15.13
C PHE A 45 22.56 -22.69 -16.11
N LYS A 46 23.13 -21.78 -16.90
CA LYS A 46 22.42 -21.02 -17.95
C LYS A 46 21.83 -21.94 -19.01
N GLU A 47 22.63 -22.86 -19.57
CA GLU A 47 22.18 -23.81 -20.59
C GLU A 47 21.02 -24.68 -20.07
N SER A 48 21.08 -25.10 -18.80
CA SER A 48 20.03 -25.93 -18.19
C SER A 48 18.75 -25.17 -17.90
N ALA A 49 18.84 -23.89 -17.52
CA ALA A 49 17.68 -23.03 -17.29
C ALA A 49 16.95 -22.74 -18.60
N GLU A 50 17.69 -22.49 -19.69
CA GLU A 50 17.15 -22.32 -21.02
C GLU A 50 16.40 -23.58 -21.48
N ALA A 51 17.04 -24.75 -21.36
CA ALA A 51 16.41 -26.04 -21.69
C ALA A 51 15.12 -26.29 -20.90
N TYR A 52 15.13 -26.01 -19.59
CA TYR A 52 13.93 -26.14 -18.76
C TYR A 52 12.82 -25.17 -19.14
N SER A 53 13.14 -23.93 -19.53
CA SER A 53 12.14 -22.92 -19.92
C SER A 53 11.32 -23.32 -21.16
N VAL A 54 11.91 -24.13 -22.05
CA VAL A 54 11.26 -24.68 -23.24
C VAL A 54 10.57 -26.01 -22.94
N LEU A 55 11.26 -26.93 -22.26
CA LEU A 55 10.76 -28.29 -22.04
C LEU A 55 9.71 -28.40 -20.93
N SER A 56 9.62 -27.42 -20.02
CA SER A 56 8.62 -27.37 -18.94
C SER A 56 7.23 -26.93 -19.42
N ASP A 57 7.16 -26.16 -20.51
CA ASP A 57 5.92 -25.68 -21.10
C ASP A 57 5.46 -26.64 -22.21
N LYS A 58 4.22 -27.14 -22.09
CA LYS A 58 3.68 -28.13 -23.02
C LYS A 58 3.60 -27.62 -24.47
N GLN A 59 3.35 -26.33 -24.67
CA GLN A 59 3.25 -25.72 -26.00
C GLN A 59 4.64 -25.50 -26.59
N LYS A 60 5.60 -24.97 -25.81
CA LYS A 60 6.98 -24.76 -26.27
C LYS A 60 7.72 -26.07 -26.53
N ARG A 61 7.52 -27.07 -25.67
CA ARG A 61 8.01 -28.44 -25.88
C ARG A 61 7.46 -29.01 -27.17
N GLY A 62 6.15 -28.89 -27.42
CA GLY A 62 5.54 -29.34 -28.67
C GLY A 62 6.11 -28.67 -29.92
N GLN A 63 6.42 -27.37 -29.85
CA GLN A 63 7.07 -26.65 -30.95
C GLN A 63 8.53 -27.09 -31.16
N TYR A 64 9.26 -27.33 -30.08
CA TYR A 64 10.62 -27.86 -30.12
C TYR A 64 10.66 -29.28 -30.69
N ASP A 65 9.74 -30.16 -30.27
CA ASP A 65 9.67 -31.54 -30.73
C ASP A 65 9.31 -31.63 -32.23
N GLN A 66 8.56 -30.66 -32.76
CA GLN A 66 8.13 -30.63 -34.17
C GLN A 66 9.11 -29.94 -35.12
N PHE A 67 9.77 -28.87 -34.67
CA PHE A 67 10.56 -27.99 -35.54
C PHE A 67 12.01 -27.77 -35.04
N GLY A 68 12.41 -28.48 -33.99
CA GLY A 68 13.68 -28.29 -33.31
C GLY A 68 13.85 -26.87 -32.76
N HIS A 69 15.11 -26.44 -32.63
CA HIS A 69 15.46 -25.08 -32.18
C HIS A 69 14.85 -23.95 -33.02
N ALA A 70 14.46 -24.20 -34.27
CA ALA A 70 13.82 -23.20 -35.13
C ALA A 70 12.33 -22.94 -34.77
N GLY A 71 11.67 -23.87 -34.08
CA GLY A 71 10.25 -23.77 -33.70
C GLY A 71 9.96 -22.80 -32.57
N VAL A 72 10.90 -22.67 -31.63
CA VAL A 72 10.70 -21.93 -30.37
C VAL A 72 10.78 -20.40 -30.57
N GLY A 73 11.13 -19.93 -31.78
CA GLY A 73 11.20 -18.51 -32.15
C GLY A 73 10.07 -18.00 -33.07
N MET A 74 9.17 -18.87 -33.55
CA MET A 74 8.17 -18.52 -34.59
C MET A 74 6.76 -18.20 -34.06
N GLY A 75 6.55 -18.18 -32.74
CA GLY A 75 5.20 -18.18 -32.15
C GLY A 75 4.76 -16.95 -31.36
N GLN A 76 5.57 -15.90 -31.21
CA GLN A 76 5.22 -14.76 -30.35
C GLN A 76 5.58 -13.42 -30.97
N GLN A 77 4.62 -12.84 -31.70
CA GLN A 77 4.61 -11.43 -32.04
C GLN A 77 4.31 -10.64 -30.75
N GLY A 78 5.35 -10.41 -29.95
CA GLY A 78 5.28 -9.71 -28.67
C GLY A 78 6.40 -10.13 -27.73
N GLY A 79 7.61 -9.62 -27.96
CA GLY A 79 8.80 -9.90 -27.16
C GLY A 79 9.84 -10.69 -27.94
N GLY A 80 10.79 -9.98 -28.55
CA GLY A 80 11.80 -10.55 -29.44
C GLY A 80 12.65 -11.62 -28.78
N PHE A 81 12.78 -12.76 -29.46
CA PHE A 81 13.79 -13.79 -29.20
C PHE A 81 14.52 -14.07 -30.50
N GLY A 82 15.33 -13.10 -30.90
CA GLY A 82 16.21 -13.16 -32.06
C GLY A 82 17.39 -12.24 -31.79
N GLY A 83 18.51 -12.82 -31.37
CA GLY A 83 19.73 -12.11 -30.98
C GLY A 83 19.99 -12.22 -29.48
N ASP A 84 21.09 -12.90 -29.15
CA ASP A 84 21.79 -12.89 -27.86
C ASP A 84 20.91 -12.68 -26.62
N VAL A 85 20.34 -13.79 -26.16
CA VAL A 85 19.60 -13.89 -24.92
C VAL A 85 20.58 -13.79 -23.75
N HIS A 86 20.95 -12.56 -23.41
CA HIS A 86 21.49 -12.23 -22.10
C HIS A 86 20.32 -12.24 -21.10
N MET A 87 19.80 -13.44 -20.78
CA MET A 87 19.01 -13.62 -19.56
C MET A 87 19.95 -13.27 -18.39
N SER A 88 19.64 -12.19 -17.69
CA SER A 88 20.43 -11.77 -16.53
C SER A 88 20.34 -12.85 -15.46
N MET A 89 21.41 -13.06 -14.69
CA MET A 89 21.41 -14.01 -13.57
C MET A 89 20.26 -13.73 -12.59
N ASP A 90 19.87 -12.45 -12.46
CA ASP A 90 18.79 -12.00 -11.59
C ASP A 90 17.40 -12.41 -12.12
N ASP A 91 17.18 -12.43 -13.43
CA ASP A 91 15.91 -12.90 -14.03
C ASP A 91 15.76 -14.43 -13.93
N ILE A 92 16.86 -15.17 -14.10
CA ILE A 92 16.87 -16.63 -13.92
C ILE A 92 16.64 -16.99 -12.44
N PHE A 93 17.20 -16.21 -11.51
CA PHE A 93 17.02 -16.41 -10.07
C PHE A 93 15.63 -16.04 -9.57
N SER A 94 15.04 -14.95 -10.08
CA SER A 94 13.66 -14.59 -9.73
C SER A 94 12.67 -15.64 -10.24
N GLN A 95 12.85 -16.13 -11.47
CA GLN A 95 12.05 -17.23 -12.00
C GLN A 95 12.26 -18.55 -11.24
N PHE A 96 13.47 -18.80 -10.72
CA PHE A 96 13.74 -19.94 -9.83
C PHE A 96 13.11 -19.76 -8.44
N SER A 97 13.14 -18.55 -7.87
CA SER A 97 12.48 -18.21 -6.60
C SER A 97 10.96 -18.28 -6.71
N ASP A 98 10.39 -17.94 -7.85
CA ASP A 98 8.93 -18.00 -8.06
C ASP A 98 8.43 -19.43 -8.32
N ILE A 99 9.25 -20.29 -8.94
CA ILE A 99 8.89 -21.69 -9.24
C ILE A 99 9.28 -22.65 -8.10
N PHE A 100 10.36 -22.34 -7.37
CA PHE A 100 10.93 -23.19 -6.32
C PHE A 100 11.02 -22.49 -4.96
N GLY A 101 10.33 -21.35 -4.80
CA GLY A 101 9.89 -20.73 -3.55
C GLY A 101 10.75 -21.11 -2.36
N GLY A 102 11.85 -20.38 -2.17
CA GLY A 102 12.89 -20.72 -1.21
C GLY A 102 12.31 -21.17 0.12
N HIS A 103 12.32 -22.49 0.34
CA HIS A 103 12.35 -23.27 1.58
C HIS A 103 12.49 -24.76 1.14
N ASN A 104 13.43 -25.47 1.74
CA ASN A 104 13.88 -26.82 1.35
C ASN A 104 12.75 -27.84 1.10
N PRO A 105 12.45 -28.23 -0.16
CA PRO A 105 11.37 -29.17 -0.48
C PRO A 105 11.74 -30.65 -0.23
N PHE A 106 12.92 -30.93 0.31
CA PHE A 106 13.37 -32.29 0.63
C PHE A 106 13.00 -32.73 2.06
N GLN A 107 12.51 -31.83 2.91
CA GLN A 107 12.10 -32.18 4.27
C GLN A 107 10.60 -32.54 4.39
N ASP A 108 9.77 -32.13 3.42
CA ASP A 108 8.31 -32.32 3.49
C ASP A 108 7.80 -33.64 2.90
N ILE A 109 8.63 -34.41 2.19
CA ILE A 109 8.19 -35.66 1.53
C ILE A 109 8.65 -36.94 2.26
N PHE A 110 9.78 -36.92 2.99
CA PHE A 110 10.35 -38.13 3.62
C PHE A 110 10.34 -38.14 5.16
N GLY A 111 9.75 -37.12 5.81
CA GLY A 111 9.67 -37.05 7.27
C GLY A 111 8.23 -36.88 7.73
N GLY A 112 7.59 -37.99 8.14
CA GLY A 112 6.28 -37.95 8.79
C GLY A 112 6.32 -37.11 10.06
N SER A 113 5.93 -35.85 9.95
CA SER A 113 5.35 -35.04 11.01
C SER A 113 4.76 -33.82 10.33
N THR A 114 3.44 -33.82 10.18
CA THR A 114 2.67 -32.61 9.87
C THR A 114 3.01 -31.57 10.93
N ARG A 115 4.05 -30.75 10.69
CA ARG A 115 4.21 -29.47 11.38
C ARG A 115 3.05 -28.62 10.91
N GLN A 116 1.96 -28.71 11.66
CA GLN A 116 1.00 -27.62 11.80
C GLN A 116 1.82 -26.33 11.85
N SER A 117 1.86 -25.60 10.74
CA SER A 117 2.07 -24.18 10.82
C SER A 117 0.94 -23.70 11.70
N SER A 118 1.26 -23.49 12.99
CA SER A 118 0.46 -22.69 13.89
C SER A 118 0.40 -21.33 13.22
N HIS A 119 -0.57 -21.14 12.32
CA HIS A 119 -0.99 -19.82 11.90
C HIS A 119 -1.35 -19.11 13.19
N VAL A 120 -0.44 -18.23 13.61
CA VAL A 120 -0.64 -17.39 14.77
C VAL A 120 -1.94 -16.65 14.49
N ARG A 121 -3.00 -17.00 15.23
CA ARG A 121 -4.31 -16.40 15.03
C ARG A 121 -4.14 -14.93 15.38
N LYS A 122 -4.31 -14.03 14.41
CA LYS A 122 -4.23 -12.58 14.63
C LYS A 122 -5.62 -12.02 14.86
N ALA A 123 -5.75 -11.11 15.81
CA ALA A 123 -6.98 -10.38 16.05
C ALA A 123 -7.25 -9.37 14.92
N LYS A 124 -8.50 -8.93 14.80
CA LYS A 124 -8.91 -8.02 13.72
C LYS A 124 -8.23 -6.65 13.85
N ASP A 125 -7.67 -6.17 12.76
CA ASP A 125 -7.13 -4.82 12.67
C ASP A 125 -8.22 -3.76 12.90
N LEU A 126 -7.80 -2.59 13.36
CA LEU A 126 -8.67 -1.42 13.55
C LEU A 126 -8.28 -0.33 12.54
N ARG A 127 -9.28 0.37 12.00
CA ARG A 127 -9.07 1.49 11.08
C ARG A 127 -9.70 2.75 11.66
N VAL A 128 -8.96 3.85 11.67
CA VAL A 128 -9.43 5.13 12.19
C VAL A 128 -8.97 6.25 11.26
N SER A 129 -9.87 7.17 10.92
CA SER A 129 -9.52 8.42 10.25
C SER A 129 -9.26 9.51 11.28
N ILE A 130 -8.21 10.30 11.07
CA ILE A 130 -7.90 11.47 11.89
C ILE A 130 -7.85 12.73 11.01
N GLU A 131 -8.54 13.76 11.46
CA GLU A 131 -8.49 15.07 10.81
C GLU A 131 -7.21 15.82 11.21
N VAL A 132 -6.54 16.37 10.21
CA VAL A 132 -5.29 17.10 10.35
C VAL A 132 -5.46 18.51 9.80
N ASP A 133 -5.14 19.50 10.63
CA ASP A 133 -5.16 20.91 10.25
C ASP A 133 -3.92 21.24 9.40
N PHE A 134 -4.00 22.25 8.53
CA PHE A 134 -2.88 22.62 7.64
C PHE A 134 -1.58 22.98 8.40
N SER A 135 -1.69 23.56 9.59
CA SER A 135 -0.53 23.85 10.44
C SER A 135 0.18 22.58 10.92
N ASP A 136 -0.59 21.54 11.29
CA ASP A 136 -0.06 20.24 11.70
C ASP A 136 0.65 19.53 10.55
N ILE A 137 0.10 19.64 9.33
CA ILE A 137 0.73 19.07 8.13
C ILE A 137 2.07 19.74 7.84
N LEU A 138 2.20 21.04 8.11
CA LEU A 138 3.41 21.77 7.82
C LEU A 138 4.54 21.48 8.81
N HIS A 139 4.22 21.46 10.11
CA HIS A 139 5.20 21.31 11.18
C HIS A 139 5.39 19.86 11.64
N GLY A 140 4.43 18.98 11.35
CA GLY A 140 4.31 17.70 12.03
C GLY A 140 3.91 17.91 13.49
N THR A 141 3.14 16.98 14.04
CA THR A 141 2.63 17.10 15.41
C THR A 141 2.42 15.73 16.02
N GLU A 142 2.36 15.66 17.35
CA GLU A 142 1.91 14.47 18.06
C GLU A 142 0.46 14.65 18.50
N LYS A 143 -0.45 13.80 17.99
CA LYS A 143 -1.85 13.79 18.42
C LYS A 143 -2.12 12.59 19.32
N LYS A 144 -2.92 12.80 20.37
CA LYS A 144 -3.48 11.73 21.21
C LYS A 144 -4.89 11.44 20.76
N ILE A 145 -5.15 10.24 20.26
CA ILE A 145 -6.49 9.80 19.88
C ILE A 145 -7.06 8.83 20.90
N ARG A 146 -8.36 8.92 21.13
CA ARG A 146 -9.09 7.96 21.97
C ARG A 146 -9.83 6.99 21.06
N ILE A 147 -9.47 5.71 21.14
CA ILE A 147 -10.08 4.65 20.34
C ILE A 147 -10.77 3.64 21.25
N LYS A 148 -11.89 3.09 20.78
CA LYS A 148 -12.54 1.95 21.43
C LYS A 148 -12.01 0.68 20.79
N ARG A 149 -11.29 -0.14 21.55
CA ARG A 149 -10.74 -1.43 21.08
C ARG A 149 -11.08 -2.55 22.05
N PHE A 150 -10.97 -3.78 21.57
CA PHE A 150 -10.94 -4.93 22.47
C PHE A 150 -9.59 -5.01 23.16
N GLU A 151 -9.61 -5.20 24.47
CA GLU A 151 -8.45 -5.52 25.30
C GLU A 151 -8.64 -6.87 25.98
N VAL A 152 -7.52 -7.48 26.38
CA VAL A 152 -7.53 -8.71 27.18
C VAL A 152 -8.30 -8.44 28.47
N CYS A 153 -9.20 -9.35 28.81
CA CYS A 153 -9.94 -9.26 30.06
C CYS A 153 -8.98 -9.42 31.23
N THR A 154 -8.86 -8.37 32.06
CA THR A 154 -7.97 -8.33 33.24
C THR A 154 -8.39 -9.30 34.35
N THR A 155 -9.66 -9.71 34.37
CA THR A 155 -10.19 -10.61 35.39
C THR A 155 -9.83 -12.07 35.12
N CYS A 156 -9.69 -12.46 33.85
CA CYS A 156 -9.46 -13.85 33.46
C CYS A 156 -8.19 -14.05 32.61
N ASP A 157 -7.36 -13.00 32.47
CA ASP A 157 -6.15 -12.99 31.64
C ASP A 157 -6.35 -13.57 30.23
N GLY A 158 -7.53 -13.35 29.66
CA GLY A 158 -7.88 -13.80 28.33
C GLY A 158 -8.27 -15.28 28.17
N ASN A 159 -8.35 -16.05 29.26
CA ASN A 159 -8.74 -17.46 29.22
C ASN A 159 -10.27 -17.68 29.18
N GLY A 160 -11.07 -16.65 29.47
CA GLY A 160 -12.54 -16.70 29.45
C GLY A 160 -13.17 -17.42 30.65
N ALA A 161 -12.40 -17.95 31.59
CA ALA A 161 -12.88 -18.67 32.76
C ALA A 161 -12.95 -17.78 34.01
N LYS A 162 -13.78 -18.17 34.98
CA LYS A 162 -13.84 -17.51 36.29
C LYS A 162 -12.47 -17.62 36.98
N PRO A 163 -11.97 -16.57 37.65
CA PRO A 163 -10.73 -16.64 38.43
C PRO A 163 -10.73 -17.85 39.37
N GLY A 164 -9.64 -18.64 39.37
CA GLY A 164 -9.51 -19.86 40.18
C GLY A 164 -10.12 -21.12 39.56
N THR A 165 -10.78 -21.03 38.41
CA THR A 165 -11.23 -22.18 37.63
C THR A 165 -10.35 -22.37 36.41
N THR A 166 -10.03 -23.62 36.06
CA THR A 166 -9.19 -23.93 34.90
C THR A 166 -10.08 -24.49 33.80
N PRO A 167 -9.99 -23.97 32.56
CA PRO A 167 -10.68 -24.57 31.42
C PRO A 167 -10.28 -26.04 31.26
N SER A 168 -11.26 -26.93 31.13
CA SER A 168 -10.97 -28.34 30.88
C SER A 168 -10.76 -28.58 29.38
N GLN A 169 -9.83 -29.45 29.01
CA GLN A 169 -9.61 -29.77 27.59
C GLN A 169 -10.86 -30.46 27.01
N CYS A 170 -11.30 -30.02 25.83
CA CYS A 170 -12.47 -30.62 25.20
C CYS A 170 -12.17 -32.06 24.78
N ARG A 171 -12.82 -33.02 25.45
CA ARG A 171 -12.65 -34.46 25.18
C ARG A 171 -13.11 -34.88 23.78
N HIS A 172 -14.07 -34.15 23.20
CA HIS A 172 -14.63 -34.48 21.88
C HIS A 172 -13.68 -34.16 20.73
N CYS A 173 -12.82 -33.13 20.84
CA CYS A 173 -11.82 -32.79 19.82
C CYS A 173 -10.38 -33.02 20.28
N GLY A 174 -10.18 -33.53 21.50
CA GLY A 174 -8.86 -33.70 22.10
C GLY A 174 -8.09 -32.38 22.24
N GLY A 175 -8.78 -31.25 22.43
CA GLY A 175 -8.13 -29.94 22.50
C GLY A 175 -7.89 -29.24 21.15
N ASN A 176 -8.14 -29.90 20.02
CA ASN A 176 -7.81 -29.37 18.71
C ASN A 176 -8.84 -28.35 18.16
N GLY A 177 -9.99 -28.20 18.82
CA GLY A 177 -11.05 -27.27 18.40
C GLY A 177 -11.81 -27.67 17.13
N GLN A 178 -11.29 -28.60 16.33
CA GLN A 178 -11.86 -29.08 15.08
C GLN A 178 -12.03 -30.60 15.09
N VAL A 179 -13.03 -31.09 14.33
CA VAL A 179 -13.29 -32.51 14.13
C VAL A 179 -13.34 -32.81 12.63
N GLN A 180 -12.64 -33.86 12.22
CA GLN A 180 -12.64 -34.33 10.84
C GLN A 180 -13.89 -35.19 10.62
N ARG A 181 -14.72 -34.80 9.65
CA ARG A 181 -15.87 -35.60 9.22
C ARG A 181 -15.60 -36.14 7.82
N MET A 182 -15.69 -37.46 7.67
CA MET A 182 -15.66 -38.08 6.35
C MET A 182 -17.00 -37.81 5.68
N SER A 183 -16.97 -37.11 4.54
CA SER A 183 -18.12 -36.88 3.69
C SER A 183 -17.98 -37.74 2.44
N GLN A 184 -18.98 -38.56 2.15
CA GLN A 184 -19.06 -39.25 0.87
C GLN A 184 -19.63 -38.28 -0.16
N SER A 185 -18.79 -37.83 -1.09
CA SER A 185 -19.22 -37.06 -2.25
C SER A 185 -19.20 -37.95 -3.49
N PHE A 186 -19.88 -37.51 -4.56
CA PHE A 186 -19.95 -38.20 -5.84
C PHE A 186 -18.57 -38.49 -6.47
N PHE A 187 -17.54 -37.75 -6.07
CA PHE A 187 -16.14 -37.91 -6.51
C PHE A 187 -15.23 -38.71 -5.56
N GLY A 188 -15.80 -39.39 -4.55
CA GLY A 188 -15.06 -40.21 -3.58
C GLY A 188 -15.17 -39.69 -2.15
N GLN A 189 -14.38 -40.29 -1.25
CA GLN A 189 -14.34 -39.93 0.16
C GLN A 189 -13.52 -38.65 0.34
N SER A 190 -14.15 -37.55 0.77
CA SER A 190 -13.45 -36.31 1.12
C SER A 190 -13.55 -36.05 2.62
N VAL A 191 -12.43 -35.64 3.23
CA VAL A 191 -12.41 -35.27 4.66
C VAL A 191 -12.75 -33.80 4.78
N VAL A 192 -13.89 -33.51 5.38
CA VAL A 192 -14.34 -32.15 5.70
C VAL A 192 -13.93 -31.84 7.13
N VAL A 193 -13.04 -30.88 7.31
CA VAL A 193 -12.70 -30.34 8.64
C VAL A 193 -13.80 -29.36 9.05
N SER A 194 -14.40 -29.61 10.21
CA SER A 194 -15.45 -28.75 10.77
C SER A 194 -15.09 -28.34 12.19
N ASP A 195 -15.58 -27.20 12.64
CA ASP A 195 -15.40 -26.79 14.04
C ASP A 195 -16.11 -27.78 14.97
N CYS A 196 -15.47 -28.11 16.10
CA CYS A 196 -16.01 -29.05 17.07
C CYS A 196 -17.35 -28.53 17.61
N PRO A 197 -18.45 -29.32 17.55
CA PRO A 197 -19.77 -28.85 17.98
C PRO A 197 -19.85 -28.55 19.48
N VAL A 198 -18.99 -29.20 20.28
CA VAL A 198 -18.94 -29.07 21.75
C VAL A 198 -18.22 -27.79 22.18
N CYS A 199 -16.96 -27.58 21.76
CA CYS A 199 -16.16 -26.41 22.15
C CYS A 199 -16.16 -25.26 21.12
N ARG A 200 -16.90 -25.39 20.00
CA ARG A 200 -17.03 -24.38 18.93
C ARG A 200 -15.70 -23.77 18.46
N GLY A 201 -14.66 -24.59 18.28
CA GLY A 201 -13.34 -24.12 17.83
C GLY A 201 -12.36 -23.69 18.92
N GLU A 202 -12.77 -23.59 20.19
CA GLU A 202 -11.90 -23.14 21.29
C GLU A 202 -10.94 -24.21 21.82
N GLY A 203 -11.27 -25.49 21.65
CA GLY A 203 -10.46 -26.62 22.16
C GLY A 203 -10.59 -26.86 23.67
N VAL A 204 -11.17 -25.93 24.42
CA VAL A 204 -11.43 -26.05 25.86
C VAL A 204 -12.91 -25.90 26.15
N LEU A 205 -13.34 -26.47 27.28
CA LEU A 205 -14.68 -26.35 27.84
C LEU A 205 -14.60 -25.46 29.08
N ASN A 206 -15.31 -24.35 29.02
CA ASN A 206 -15.44 -23.40 30.12
C ASN A 206 -16.74 -23.67 30.88
N GLU A 207 -16.67 -24.48 31.94
CA GLU A 207 -17.83 -24.78 32.82
C GLU A 207 -18.26 -23.56 33.64
N HIS A 208 -17.32 -22.67 33.97
CA HIS A 208 -17.56 -21.43 34.70
C HIS A 208 -17.03 -20.23 33.92
N PRO A 209 -17.83 -19.64 33.02
CA PRO A 209 -17.40 -18.49 32.24
C PRO A 209 -17.14 -17.27 33.13
N CYS A 210 -16.14 -16.48 32.77
CA CYS A 210 -15.86 -15.19 33.41
C CYS A 210 -17.05 -14.25 33.23
N ARG A 211 -17.50 -13.62 34.33
CA ARG A 211 -18.66 -12.70 34.30
C ARG A 211 -18.40 -11.43 33.47
N ASP A 212 -17.19 -10.89 33.54
CA ASP A 212 -16.85 -9.59 32.94
C ASP A 212 -16.70 -9.64 31.42
N CYS A 213 -16.20 -10.75 30.87
CA CYS A 213 -16.09 -10.95 29.42
C CYS A 213 -17.14 -11.93 28.85
N SER A 214 -17.99 -12.49 29.71
CA SER A 214 -19.00 -13.50 29.37
C SER A 214 -18.41 -14.69 28.60
N GLY A 215 -17.23 -15.17 29.03
CA GLY A 215 -16.55 -16.31 28.40
C GLY A 215 -15.60 -15.96 27.23
N ARG A 216 -15.64 -14.73 26.69
CA ARG A 216 -14.89 -14.39 25.45
C ARG A 216 -13.40 -14.08 25.64
N GLY A 217 -12.94 -13.89 26.87
CA GLY A 217 -11.55 -13.50 27.17
C GLY A 217 -11.17 -12.05 26.79
N ILE A 218 -12.05 -11.29 26.14
CA ILE A 218 -11.81 -9.90 25.72
C ILE A 218 -12.93 -8.97 26.18
N ILE A 219 -12.58 -7.71 26.45
CA ILE A 219 -13.51 -6.65 26.88
C ILE A 219 -13.27 -5.39 26.05
N ARG A 220 -14.33 -4.59 25.80
CA ARG A 220 -14.19 -3.30 25.12
C ARG A 220 -13.70 -2.25 26.10
N LYS A 221 -12.59 -1.58 25.80
CA LYS A 221 -12.07 -0.45 26.57
C LYS A 221 -11.71 0.71 25.64
N THR A 222 -11.75 1.92 26.18
CA THR A 222 -11.25 3.11 25.50
C THR A 222 -9.77 3.26 25.80
N ALA A 223 -8.92 3.14 24.78
CA ALA A 223 -7.48 3.33 24.87
C ALA A 223 -7.10 4.70 24.29
N THR A 224 -6.09 5.34 24.88
CA THR A 224 -5.50 6.58 24.32
C THR A 224 -4.18 6.23 23.66
N ILE A 225 -4.06 6.48 22.36
CA ILE A 225 -2.87 6.18 21.56
C ILE A 225 -2.25 7.50 21.10
N LYS A 226 -0.92 7.60 21.24
CA LYS A 226 -0.13 8.71 20.70
C LYS A 226 0.25 8.38 19.27
N ILE A 227 -0.06 9.28 18.34
CA ILE A 227 0.27 9.16 16.92
C ILE A 227 1.13 10.35 16.54
N SER A 228 2.28 10.07 15.92
CA SER A 228 3.10 11.10 15.29
C SER A 228 2.58 11.35 13.89
N VAL A 229 2.13 12.57 13.61
CA VAL A 229 1.70 13.01 12.28
C VAL A 229 2.92 13.55 11.56
N PRO A 230 3.42 12.88 10.50
CA PRO A 230 4.58 13.34 9.77
C PRO A 230 4.27 14.61 8.95
N LYS A 231 5.30 15.41 8.71
CA LYS A 231 5.22 16.61 7.86
C LYS A 231 4.82 16.22 6.44
N GLY A 232 3.97 17.02 5.80
CA GLY A 232 3.61 16.83 4.39
C GLY A 232 2.64 15.68 4.13
N VAL A 233 1.94 15.18 5.15
CA VAL A 233 0.82 14.26 4.96
C VAL A 233 -0.26 14.89 4.07
N SER A 234 -0.94 14.04 3.32
CA SER A 234 -2.07 14.40 2.48
C SER A 234 -3.18 13.38 2.62
N THR A 235 -4.38 13.74 2.18
CA THR A 235 -5.50 12.81 2.11
C THR A 235 -5.09 11.55 1.33
N GLY A 236 -5.41 10.38 1.89
CA GLY A 236 -5.06 9.08 1.33
C GLY A 236 -3.76 8.47 1.88
N ASN A 237 -2.92 9.24 2.57
CA ASN A 237 -1.81 8.67 3.32
C ASN A 237 -2.31 7.93 4.56
N TYR A 238 -1.62 6.85 4.92
CA TYR A 238 -1.92 6.08 6.11
C TYR A 238 -0.65 5.72 6.90
N MET A 239 -0.84 5.48 8.19
CA MET A 239 0.18 4.99 9.11
C MET A 239 -0.32 3.73 9.80
N THR A 240 0.52 2.69 9.86
CA THR A 240 0.20 1.46 10.58
C THR A 240 0.96 1.41 11.90
N LEU A 241 0.23 1.25 13.00
CA LEU A 241 0.78 0.97 14.32
C LEU A 241 0.60 -0.51 14.63
N SER A 242 1.71 -1.24 14.61
CA SER A 242 1.72 -2.68 14.83
C SER A 242 1.24 -3.04 16.24
N LYS A 243 0.39 -4.06 16.35
CA LYS A 243 -0.15 -4.59 17.62
C LYS A 243 -0.99 -3.61 18.45
N GLU A 244 -1.33 -2.44 17.89
CA GLU A 244 -2.14 -1.40 18.56
C GLU A 244 -3.64 -1.47 18.19
N GLY A 245 -4.04 -2.42 17.34
CA GLY A 245 -5.43 -2.69 16.98
C GLY A 245 -6.20 -3.43 18.08
N ASN A 246 -7.14 -4.30 17.71
CA ASN A 246 -7.85 -5.10 18.70
C ASN A 246 -6.93 -6.16 19.29
N LYS A 247 -6.97 -6.35 20.62
CA LYS A 247 -6.29 -7.47 21.26
C LYS A 247 -7.16 -8.72 21.18
N GLY A 248 -6.52 -9.85 21.00
CA GLY A 248 -7.16 -11.16 21.04
C GLY A 248 -7.18 -11.76 22.45
N GLY A 249 -7.93 -12.85 22.62
CA GLY A 249 -7.84 -13.70 23.81
C GLY A 249 -6.51 -14.46 23.86
N LYS A 250 -6.39 -15.40 24.81
CA LYS A 250 -5.14 -16.15 25.02
C LYS A 250 -4.70 -16.88 23.73
N GLY A 251 -3.44 -16.68 23.32
CA GLY A 251 -2.85 -17.29 22.13
C GLY A 251 -3.21 -16.61 20.80
N ILE A 252 -3.92 -15.47 20.83
CA ILE A 252 -4.24 -14.66 19.65
C ILE A 252 -3.38 -13.39 19.67
N GLU A 253 -2.59 -13.16 18.64
CA GLU A 253 -1.80 -11.94 18.52
C GLU A 253 -2.67 -10.70 18.31
N PRO A 254 -2.28 -9.53 18.83
CA PRO A 254 -2.99 -8.29 18.58
C PRO A 254 -3.03 -7.92 17.09
N GLY A 255 -4.16 -7.34 16.67
CA GLY A 255 -4.29 -6.71 15.36
C GLY A 255 -3.51 -5.39 15.29
N ASP A 256 -3.40 -4.83 14.09
CA ASP A 256 -2.77 -3.54 13.86
C ASP A 256 -3.80 -2.41 13.86
N LEU A 257 -3.35 -1.19 14.13
CA LEU A 257 -4.14 0.02 13.97
C LEU A 257 -3.68 0.76 12.72
N VAL A 258 -4.54 0.87 11.72
CA VAL A 258 -4.29 1.65 10.50
C VAL A 258 -4.98 3.01 10.66
N VAL A 259 -4.17 4.05 10.67
CA VAL A 259 -4.59 5.44 10.81
C VAL A 259 -4.58 6.09 9.44
N TYR A 260 -5.74 6.55 8.97
CA TYR A 260 -5.86 7.34 7.76
C TYR A 260 -5.83 8.82 8.11
N PHE A 261 -5.06 9.61 7.35
CA PHE A 261 -5.02 11.05 7.51
C PHE A 261 -6.01 11.70 6.55
N GLU A 262 -6.89 12.53 7.09
CA GLU A 262 -7.84 13.34 6.33
C GLU A 262 -7.52 14.82 6.56
N GLU A 263 -7.43 15.57 5.46
CA GLU A 263 -7.16 17.00 5.53
C GLU A 263 -8.41 17.75 5.91
N LYS A 264 -8.32 18.56 6.97
CA LYS A 264 -9.42 19.43 7.34
C LYS A 264 -9.50 20.62 6.39
N GLU A 265 -10.71 20.94 5.95
CA GLU A 265 -10.95 22.10 5.10
C GLU A 265 -10.54 23.41 5.81
N HIS A 266 -9.82 24.25 5.08
CA HIS A 266 -9.38 25.55 5.59
C HIS A 266 -10.24 26.68 4.99
N PRO A 267 -10.66 27.69 5.79
CA PRO A 267 -11.58 28.73 5.31
C PRO A 267 -11.02 29.61 4.19
N PHE A 268 -9.70 29.79 4.14
CA PHE A 268 -9.03 30.69 3.16
C PHE A 268 -8.16 29.97 2.12
N PHE A 269 -7.82 28.70 2.35
CA PHE A 269 -6.76 28.03 1.59
C PHE A 269 -7.30 26.76 0.94
N ILE A 270 -6.96 26.58 -0.33
CA ILE A 270 -7.21 25.35 -1.06
C ILE A 270 -5.87 24.72 -1.38
N ARG A 271 -5.66 23.47 -0.97
CA ARG A 271 -4.44 22.74 -1.29
C ARG A 271 -4.60 21.99 -2.62
N HIS A 272 -3.59 22.06 -3.47
CA HIS A 272 -3.48 21.22 -4.65
C HIS A 272 -2.06 20.64 -4.74
N GLY A 273 -1.92 19.38 -4.29
CA GLY A 273 -0.62 18.74 -4.17
C GLY A 273 0.25 19.40 -3.09
N LEU A 274 1.37 20.01 -3.49
CA LEU A 274 2.25 20.74 -2.58
C LEU A 274 1.92 22.24 -2.51
N ASP A 275 1.17 22.74 -3.49
CA ASP A 275 0.88 24.16 -3.62
C ASP A 275 -0.43 24.52 -2.93
N ILE A 276 -0.56 25.81 -2.58
CA ILE A 276 -1.71 26.35 -1.87
C ILE A 276 -2.25 27.53 -2.63
N PHE A 277 -3.56 27.59 -2.76
CA PHE A 277 -4.28 28.64 -3.44
C PHE A 277 -5.03 29.49 -2.43
N ILE A 278 -4.94 30.80 -2.61
CA ILE A 278 -5.77 31.79 -1.93
C ILE A 278 -6.23 32.84 -2.94
N GLU A 279 -7.42 33.38 -2.73
CA GLU A 279 -7.90 34.54 -3.46
C GLU A 279 -7.75 35.79 -2.60
N ALA A 280 -7.11 36.82 -3.16
CA ALA A 280 -7.00 38.13 -2.54
C ALA A 280 -7.83 39.14 -3.33
N GLN A 281 -8.81 39.73 -2.68
CA GLN A 281 -9.61 40.81 -3.25
C GLN A 281 -8.93 42.15 -3.01
N VAL A 282 -8.61 42.86 -4.09
CA VAL A 282 -7.91 44.16 -4.04
C VAL A 282 -8.73 45.24 -4.74
N PRO A 283 -8.73 46.49 -4.23
CA PRO A 283 -9.42 47.57 -4.89
C PRO A 283 -8.73 47.97 -6.20
N ILE A 284 -9.48 48.63 -7.10
CA ILE A 284 -8.99 49.09 -8.41
C ILE A 284 -7.73 49.97 -8.28
N SER A 285 -7.64 50.80 -7.24
CA SER A 285 -6.47 51.65 -7.00
C SER A 285 -5.17 50.86 -6.89
N TRP A 286 -5.20 49.73 -6.18
CA TRP A 286 -4.04 48.84 -6.04
C TRP A 286 -3.73 48.09 -7.34
N ALA A 287 -4.75 47.72 -8.10
CA ALA A 287 -4.56 47.06 -9.39
C ALA A 287 -3.85 47.98 -10.40
N VAL A 288 -4.16 49.28 -10.37
CA VAL A 288 -3.57 50.27 -11.28
C VAL A 288 -2.18 50.71 -10.79
N LEU A 289 -2.06 51.10 -9.52
CA LEU A 289 -0.83 51.72 -8.99
C LEU A 289 0.22 50.69 -8.52
N GLY A 290 -0.17 49.42 -8.39
CA GLY A 290 0.62 48.43 -7.68
C GLY A 290 0.67 48.70 -6.17
N GLY A 291 1.51 47.94 -5.47
CA GLY A 291 1.68 48.09 -4.02
C GLY A 291 2.27 46.86 -3.37
N THR A 292 2.22 46.80 -2.04
CA THR A 292 2.62 45.62 -1.26
C THR A 292 1.53 45.28 -0.26
N ILE A 293 0.91 44.10 -0.40
CA ILE A 293 -0.10 43.60 0.56
C ILE A 293 0.53 42.57 1.49
N ASP A 294 0.01 42.47 2.71
CA ASP A 294 0.28 41.34 3.59
C ASP A 294 -0.69 40.21 3.31
N VAL A 295 -0.17 39.08 2.82
CA VAL A 295 -0.95 37.89 2.49
C VAL A 295 -0.83 36.87 3.63
N PRO A 296 -1.95 36.30 4.12
CA PRO A 296 -1.87 35.22 5.07
C PRO A 296 -1.26 33.98 4.41
N THR A 297 -0.37 33.32 5.13
CA THR A 297 0.27 32.04 4.80
C THR A 297 -0.05 31.04 5.91
N ILE A 298 0.25 29.76 5.74
CA ILE A 298 0.04 28.78 6.83
C ILE A 298 0.84 29.17 8.09
N ASP A 299 2.05 29.72 7.92
CA ASP A 299 2.99 30.03 9.01
C ASP A 299 2.89 31.47 9.54
N GLY A 300 1.85 32.22 9.16
CA GLY A 300 1.69 33.62 9.55
C GLY A 300 1.42 34.52 8.36
N LYS A 301 2.14 35.63 8.23
CA LYS A 301 1.95 36.60 7.15
C LYS A 301 3.22 36.78 6.33
N ALA A 302 3.07 37.01 5.03
CA ALA A 302 4.18 37.37 4.15
C ALA A 302 3.76 38.50 3.21
N SER A 303 4.69 39.41 2.94
CA SER A 303 4.46 40.52 2.03
C SER A 303 4.50 40.04 0.57
N LEU A 304 3.53 40.50 -0.22
CA LEU A 304 3.43 40.23 -1.64
C LEU A 304 3.40 41.56 -2.39
N LYS A 305 4.39 41.77 -3.27
CA LYS A 305 4.44 42.92 -4.16
C LYS A 305 3.50 42.69 -5.34
N ILE A 306 2.55 43.60 -5.50
CA ILE A 306 1.63 43.66 -6.64
C ILE A 306 2.24 44.60 -7.69
N PRO A 307 2.46 44.12 -8.93
CA PRO A 307 2.91 44.98 -10.01
C PRO A 307 1.80 45.97 -10.41
N ASP A 308 2.20 47.10 -10.95
CA ASP A 308 1.32 48.06 -11.59
C ASP A 308 0.61 47.45 -12.81
N GLY A 309 -0.65 47.82 -13.02
CA GLY A 309 -1.47 47.31 -14.12
C GLY A 309 -1.84 45.82 -14.04
N ILE A 310 -1.83 45.21 -12.85
CA ILE A 310 -2.23 43.81 -12.67
C ILE A 310 -3.68 43.57 -13.11
N GLN A 311 -3.90 42.47 -13.83
CA GLN A 311 -5.22 42.11 -14.32
C GLN A 311 -5.97 41.23 -13.30
N SER A 312 -7.30 41.37 -13.25
CA SER A 312 -8.14 40.50 -12.43
C SER A 312 -8.04 39.05 -12.91
N GLY A 313 -7.93 38.11 -11.96
CA GLY A 313 -7.71 36.69 -12.21
C GLY A 313 -6.23 36.30 -12.36
N GLN A 314 -5.30 37.25 -12.44
CA GLN A 314 -3.86 36.96 -12.52
C GLN A 314 -3.37 36.30 -11.22
N ILE A 315 -2.53 35.28 -11.36
CA ILE A 315 -1.98 34.51 -10.25
C ILE A 315 -0.55 34.96 -9.98
N LEU A 316 -0.28 35.38 -8.74
CA LEU A 316 1.05 35.71 -8.25
C LEU A 316 1.59 34.56 -7.40
N ARG A 317 2.86 34.21 -7.61
CA ARG A 317 3.50 33.06 -6.96
C ARG A 317 4.46 33.49 -5.84
N MET A 318 4.21 33.00 -4.63
CA MET A 318 5.06 33.13 -3.45
C MET A 318 5.85 31.85 -3.24
N ARG A 319 7.15 31.89 -3.58
CA ARG A 319 8.01 30.70 -3.59
C ARG A 319 8.24 30.15 -2.17
N GLY A 320 8.15 28.84 -2.01
CA GLY A 320 8.47 28.12 -0.77
C GLY A 320 7.49 28.33 0.38
N LYS A 321 6.30 28.87 0.09
CA LYS A 321 5.22 29.12 1.07
C LYS A 321 4.11 28.06 1.04
N GLY A 322 4.29 26.98 0.29
CA GLY A 322 3.42 25.80 0.27
C GLY A 322 3.84 24.69 1.25
N PHE A 323 3.32 23.50 1.04
CA PHE A 323 3.56 22.33 1.89
C PHE A 323 4.89 21.63 1.61
N PRO A 324 5.56 21.06 2.63
CA PRO A 324 6.69 20.17 2.44
C PRO A 324 6.24 18.83 1.87
N LYS A 325 7.15 18.14 1.18
CA LYS A 325 6.97 16.75 0.76
C LYS A 325 7.23 15.79 1.93
N LEU A 326 6.46 14.69 2.01
CA LEU A 326 6.49 13.72 3.11
C LEU A 326 7.87 13.12 3.43
N ARG A 327 8.70 12.86 2.40
CA ARG A 327 10.04 12.28 2.53
C ARG A 327 11.16 13.32 2.37
N GLY A 328 10.87 14.58 2.68
CA GLY A 328 11.78 15.69 2.45
C GLY A 328 11.81 16.14 0.99
N GLY A 329 12.46 17.28 0.76
CA GLY A 329 12.55 17.95 -0.55
C GLY A 329 12.09 19.40 -0.50
N GLN A 330 11.91 19.97 -1.69
CA GLN A 330 11.46 21.36 -1.84
C GLN A 330 10.01 21.51 -1.36
N LYS A 331 9.73 22.62 -0.67
CA LYS A 331 8.36 23.04 -0.36
C LYS A 331 7.65 23.47 -1.64
N GLY A 332 6.34 23.26 -1.70
CA GLY A 332 5.50 23.90 -2.70
C GLY A 332 5.46 25.42 -2.54
N ASP A 333 4.67 26.04 -3.40
CA ASP A 333 4.49 27.48 -3.46
C ASP A 333 3.06 27.87 -3.02
N GLN A 334 2.91 29.13 -2.60
CA GLN A 334 1.59 29.71 -2.41
C GLN A 334 1.24 30.57 -3.62
N LEU A 335 0.09 30.29 -4.22
CA LEU A 335 -0.45 30.92 -5.41
C LEU A 335 -1.61 31.83 -5.00
N VAL A 336 -1.44 33.12 -5.23
CA VAL A 336 -2.41 34.15 -4.85
C VAL A 336 -3.12 34.63 -6.11
N ARG A 337 -4.40 34.28 -6.26
CA ARG A 337 -5.25 34.81 -7.32
C ARG A 337 -5.71 36.20 -6.92
N ILE A 338 -5.34 37.20 -7.71
CA ILE A 338 -5.76 38.58 -7.48
C ILE A 338 -7.11 38.80 -8.14
N GLN A 339 -8.12 39.18 -7.36
CA GLN A 339 -9.43 39.56 -7.87
C GLN A 339 -9.66 41.05 -7.62
N VAL A 340 -9.84 41.82 -8.69
CA VAL A 340 -10.08 43.26 -8.55
C VAL A 340 -11.53 43.47 -8.15
N SER A 341 -11.76 44.04 -6.97
CA SER A 341 -13.09 44.36 -6.46
C SER A 341 -13.51 45.75 -6.93
N THR A 342 -14.64 45.80 -7.64
CA THR A 342 -15.26 47.05 -8.07
C THR A 342 -16.21 47.54 -6.97
N PRO A 343 -16.07 48.78 -6.47
CA PRO A 343 -16.94 49.31 -5.42
C PRO A 343 -18.40 49.39 -5.90
N LYS A 344 -19.34 48.94 -5.04
CA LYS A 344 -20.78 48.92 -5.36
C LYS A 344 -21.44 50.30 -5.24
N SER A 345 -20.89 51.16 -4.39
CA SER A 345 -21.36 52.52 -4.16
C SER A 345 -20.17 53.45 -4.09
N LEU A 346 -20.36 54.67 -4.59
CA LEU A 346 -19.34 55.72 -4.65
C LEU A 346 -19.91 57.00 -4.05
N SER A 347 -19.12 57.66 -3.22
CA SER A 347 -19.37 59.03 -2.76
C SER A 347 -19.32 60.02 -3.92
N LYS A 348 -19.84 61.24 -3.71
CA LYS A 348 -19.83 62.29 -4.74
C LYS A 348 -18.41 62.59 -5.24
N LYS A 349 -17.46 62.74 -4.32
CA LYS A 349 -16.04 62.99 -4.65
C LYS A 349 -15.43 61.85 -5.46
N GLU A 350 -15.69 60.59 -5.10
CA GLU A 350 -15.16 59.45 -5.84
C GLU A 350 -15.76 59.37 -7.26
N LYS A 351 -17.06 59.65 -7.41
CA LYS A 351 -17.70 59.70 -8.74
C LYS A 351 -17.08 60.78 -9.63
N ASP A 352 -16.81 61.96 -9.07
CA ASP A 352 -16.17 63.05 -9.80
C ASP A 352 -14.77 62.62 -10.28
N LEU A 353 -13.96 62.01 -9.40
CA LEU A 353 -12.63 61.48 -9.75
C LEU A 353 -12.67 60.38 -10.83
N PHE A 354 -13.60 59.43 -10.73
CA PHE A 354 -13.74 58.39 -11.75
C PHE A 354 -14.24 58.95 -13.09
N SER A 355 -15.03 60.02 -13.08
CA SER A 355 -15.51 60.70 -14.29
C SER A 355 -14.40 61.47 -15.00
N GLU A 356 -13.53 62.12 -14.24
CA GLU A 356 -12.32 62.77 -14.75
C GLU A 356 -11.38 61.73 -15.39
N LEU A 357 -11.15 60.61 -14.69
CA LEU A 357 -10.34 59.50 -15.19
C LEU A 357 -10.93 58.87 -16.47
N ALA A 358 -12.26 58.74 -16.56
CA ALA A 358 -12.94 58.29 -17.76
C ALA A 358 -12.78 59.27 -18.94
N SER A 359 -12.74 60.57 -18.67
CA SER A 359 -12.52 61.60 -19.69
C SER A 359 -11.09 61.55 -20.24
N LEU A 360 -10.10 61.30 -19.39
CA LEU A 360 -8.69 61.15 -19.77
C LEU A 360 -8.42 59.87 -20.58
N ASN A 361 -9.05 58.75 -20.21
CA ASN A 361 -8.86 57.46 -20.90
C ASN A 361 -9.54 57.38 -22.28
N GLY A 362 -10.39 58.35 -22.62
CA GLY A 362 -11.18 58.36 -23.84
C GLY A 362 -12.26 57.26 -23.88
N LYS A 363 -13.04 57.22 -24.98
CA LYS A 363 -14.10 56.22 -25.17
C LYS A 363 -13.51 54.87 -25.61
N LEU A 364 -13.02 54.08 -24.66
CA LEU A 364 -12.65 52.68 -24.90
C LEU A 364 -13.90 51.89 -25.30
N LYS A 365 -13.89 51.27 -26.49
CA LYS A 365 -14.97 50.38 -26.94
C LYS A 365 -14.85 49.02 -26.21
N PRO A 366 -15.94 48.45 -25.69
CA PRO A 366 -15.91 47.12 -25.10
C PRO A 366 -15.47 46.09 -26.14
N LYS A 367 -14.59 45.17 -25.74
CA LYS A 367 -14.19 44.02 -26.55
C LYS A 367 -15.04 42.83 -26.13
N PHE A 368 -15.68 42.18 -27.10
CA PHE A 368 -16.47 40.98 -26.89
C PHE A 368 -15.69 39.78 -27.40
N ASN A 369 -15.46 38.80 -26.54
CA ASN A 369 -14.82 37.53 -26.90
C ASN A 369 -15.85 36.41 -26.79
N LYS A 370 -15.80 35.43 -27.68
CA LYS A 370 -16.60 34.21 -27.58
C LYS A 370 -16.17 33.43 -26.34
N VAL A 371 -17.13 33.02 -25.52
CA VAL A 371 -16.89 32.11 -24.39
C VAL A 371 -17.08 30.69 -24.90
N ASP A 372 -16.01 29.90 -24.97
CA ASP A 372 -16.09 28.46 -25.21
C ASP A 372 -16.25 27.78 -23.83
N PHE A 373 -17.35 27.04 -23.66
CA PHE A 373 -17.68 26.31 -22.43
C PHE A 373 -17.07 24.92 -22.41
#